data_AF-A0A3L7XAM8-F1
#
_entry.id   AF-A0A3L7XAM8-F1
#
_cell.length_a   1.000
_cell.length_b   1.000
_cell.length_c   1.000
_cell.angle_alpha   90.00
_cell.angle_beta   90.00
_cell.angle_gamma   90.00
#
_symmetry.space_group_name_H-M   'P 1'
#
loop_
_entity.id
_entity.type
_entity.pdbx_description
1 polymer ?
#
loop_
_entity_poly.entity_id
_entity_poly.type
_entity_poly.pdbx_seq_one_letter_code
_entity_poly.pdbx_strand_id
1 'polypeptide(L)' 'MSVLVVPDMQIMQEANRLLMERFSPAKLVRLWAIWQSGGGDYLAWREEAFADATVDQLYEEIAAYQVSELISTSA' A
#
# COMPACT_ATOMS: atom_id res chain seq x y z
N MET A 1 -17.32 28.62 -22.86
CA MET A 1 -17.27 28.36 -21.40
C MET A 1 -15.96 27.64 -21.11
N SER A 2 -15.03 28.28 -20.39
CA SER A 2 -13.80 27.61 -19.93
C SER A 2 -14.06 27.06 -18.53
N VAL A 3 -14.13 25.74 -18.38
CA VAL A 3 -14.20 25.09 -17.07
C VAL A 3 -12.78 24.92 -16.56
N LEU A 4 -12.48 25.48 -15.39
CA LEU A 4 -11.24 25.21 -14.67
C LEU A 4 -11.32 23.79 -14.11
N VAL A 5 -10.66 22.86 -14.78
CA VAL A 5 -10.50 21.49 -14.28
C VAL A 5 -9.37 21.49 -13.26
N VAL A 6 -9.68 21.15 -12.01
CA VAL A 6 -8.67 20.94 -10.98
C VAL A 6 -7.83 19.73 -11.37
N PRO A 7 -6.48 19.80 -11.35
CA PRO A 7 -5.64 18.68 -11.73
C PRO A 7 -5.88 17.47 -10.83
N ASP A 8 -5.96 16.27 -11.41
CA ASP A 8 -6.16 15.01 -10.68
C ASP A 8 -5.14 14.81 -9.54
N MET A 9 -3.90 15.28 -9.74
CA MET A 9 -2.85 15.23 -8.72
C MET A 9 -3.18 16.08 -7.47
N GLN A 10 -3.86 17.22 -7.63
CA GLN A 10 -4.31 18.02 -6.49
C GLN A 10 -5.42 17.31 -5.71
N ILE A 11 -6.35 16.67 -6.42
CA ILE A 11 -7.43 15.89 -5.79
C ILE A 11 -6.84 14.71 -4.99
N MET A 12 -5.85 14.02 -5.55
CA MET A 12 -5.19 12.90 -4.86
C MET A 12 -4.38 13.33 -3.63
N GLN A 13 -3.69 14.47 -3.70
CA GLN A 13 -2.95 15.03 -2.56
C GLN A 13 -3.88 15.46 -1.42
N GLU A 14 -5.02 16.06 -1.77
CA GLU A 14 -6.05 16.44 -0.80
C GLU A 14 -6.68 15.21 -0.12
N ALA A 15 -7.05 14.20 -0.89
CA ALA A 15 -7.59 12.95 -0.37
C ALA A 15 -6.60 12.25 0.57
N ASN A 16 -5.32 12.18 0.18
CA ASN A 16 -4.27 11.56 0.98
C ASN A 16 -4.12 12.25 2.35
N ARG A 17 -4.00 13.58 2.36
CA ARG A 17 -3.88 14.38 3.59
C ARG A 17 -5.07 14.14 4.55
N LEU A 18 -6.30 14.17 4.04
CA LEU A 18 -7.49 13.92 4.86
C LEU A 18 -7.54 12.50 5.44
N LEU A 19 -7.05 11.51 4.68
CA LEU A 19 -7.00 10.13 5.15
C LEU A 19 -5.90 9.92 6.20
N MET A 20 -4.75 10.59 6.10
CA MET A 20 -3.70 10.55 7.11
C MET A 20 -4.15 11.09 8.49
N GLU A 21 -5.13 12.00 8.52
CA GLU A 21 -5.69 12.52 9.78
C GLU A 21 -6.57 11.49 10.52
N ARG A 22 -7.05 10.45 9.82
CA ARG A 22 -8.08 9.52 10.33
C ARG A 22 -7.62 8.07 10.36
N PHE A 23 -6.72 7.69 9.46
CA PHE A 23 -6.28 6.31 9.28
C PHE A 23 -4.93 6.09 9.94
N SER A 24 -4.73 4.91 10.51
CA SER A 24 -3.38 4.48 10.85
C SER A 24 -2.57 4.30 9.55
N PRO A 25 -1.25 4.53 9.57
CA PRO A 25 -0.40 4.38 8.38
C PRO A 25 -0.59 3.04 7.65
N ALA A 26 -0.74 1.93 8.39
CA ALA A 26 -0.97 0.60 7.83
C ALA A 26 -2.29 0.50 7.03
N LYS A 27 -3.38 1.13 7.51
CA LYS A 27 -4.67 1.12 6.80
C LYS A 27 -4.61 1.97 5.54
N LEU A 28 -3.88 3.08 5.58
CA LEU A 28 -3.71 3.99 4.45
C LEU A 28 -2.90 3.35 3.32
N VAL A 29 -1.79 2.70 3.65
CA VAL A 29 -0.97 1.94 2.67
C VAL A 29 -1.80 0.82 2.02
N ARG A 30 -2.58 0.07 2.81
CA ARG A 30 -3.45 -0.99 2.28
C ARG A 30 -4.57 -0.45 1.39
N LEU A 31 -5.15 0.71 1.74
CA LEU A 31 -6.14 1.39 0.91
C LEU A 31 -5.54 1.83 -0.43
N TRP A 32 -4.33 2.40 -0.45
CA TRP A 32 -3.66 2.74 -1.70
C TRP A 32 -3.34 1.52 -2.54
N ALA A 33 -2.87 0.44 -1.92
CA ALA A 33 -2.61 -0.82 -2.64
C ALA A 33 -3.88 -1.34 -3.34
N ILE A 34 -5.04 -1.30 -2.65
CA ILE A 34 -6.35 -1.72 -3.20
C ILE A 34 -6.89 -0.71 -4.23
N TRP A 35 -6.63 0.59 -4.05
CA TRP A 35 -7.06 1.65 -4.97
C TRP A 35 -6.25 1.61 -6.27
N GLN A 36 -4.92 1.49 -6.22
CA GLN A 36 -4.05 1.27 -7.38
C GLN A 36 -4.39 -0.04 -8.11
N SER A 37 -4.78 -1.04 -7.34
CA SER A 37 -5.37 -2.31 -7.79
C SER A 37 -6.64 -2.16 -8.65
N GLY A 38 -7.29 -0.99 -8.65
CA GLY A 38 -8.41 -0.71 -9.55
C GLY A 38 -7.99 -0.43 -11.00
N GLY A 39 -6.69 -0.21 -11.27
CA GLY A 39 -6.14 0.06 -12.61
C GLY A 39 -5.43 -1.13 -13.27
N GLY A 40 -5.12 -2.20 -12.54
CA GLY A 40 -4.50 -3.42 -13.03
C GLY A 40 -4.93 -4.59 -12.17
N ASP A 41 -5.22 -5.73 -12.80
CA ASP A 41 -5.84 -6.91 -12.19
C ASP A 41 -5.03 -7.39 -10.96
N TYR A 42 -5.36 -6.85 -9.79
CA TYR A 42 -4.71 -7.14 -8.52
C TYR A 42 -4.77 -8.62 -8.16
N LEU A 43 -5.84 -9.29 -8.57
CA LEU A 43 -5.95 -10.73 -8.38
C LEU A 43 -4.93 -11.45 -9.26
N ALA A 44 -4.75 -11.03 -10.52
CA ALA A 44 -3.72 -11.59 -11.40
C ALA A 44 -2.30 -11.30 -10.89
N TRP A 45 -2.00 -10.06 -10.47
CA TRP A 45 -0.68 -9.72 -9.92
C TRP A 45 -0.41 -10.49 -8.62
N ARG A 46 -1.40 -10.63 -7.74
CA ARG A 46 -1.25 -11.39 -6.49
C ARG A 46 -1.03 -12.88 -6.78
N GLU A 47 -1.79 -13.46 -7.71
CA GLU A 47 -1.58 -14.85 -8.13
C GLU A 47 -0.18 -15.05 -8.72
N GLU A 48 0.32 -14.12 -9.53
CA GLU A 48 1.67 -14.20 -10.12
C GLU A 48 2.79 -13.98 -9.07
N ALA A 49 2.67 -12.95 -8.24
CA ALA A 49 3.70 -12.57 -7.28
C ALA A 49 3.85 -13.59 -6.13
N PHE A 50 2.82 -14.40 -5.86
CA PHE A 50 2.78 -15.34 -4.75
C PHE A 50 2.45 -16.78 -5.18
N ALA A 51 2.60 -17.11 -6.47
CA ALA A 51 2.21 -18.41 -7.04
C ALA A 51 2.83 -19.62 -6.30
N ASP A 52 4.08 -19.48 -5.86
CA ASP A 52 4.87 -20.54 -5.22
C ASP A 52 5.06 -20.32 -3.71
N ALA A 53 4.48 -19.25 -3.16
CA ALA A 53 4.66 -18.87 -1.76
C ALA A 53 3.56 -19.49 -0.88
N THR A 54 3.97 -20.23 0.15
CA THR A 54 3.03 -20.70 1.17
C THR A 54 2.78 -19.63 2.24
N VAL A 55 1.62 -19.71 2.90
CA VAL A 55 1.28 -18.81 4.02
C VAL A 55 2.35 -18.87 5.11
N ASP A 56 2.91 -20.05 5.37
CA ASP A 56 3.96 -20.25 6.38
C ASP A 56 5.27 -19.55 5.98
N GLN A 57 5.68 -19.66 4.71
CA GLN A 57 6.87 -18.97 4.18
C GLN A 57 6.73 -17.44 4.25
N LEU A 58 5.56 -16.91 3.88
CA LEU A 58 5.29 -15.48 3.99
C LEU A 58 5.32 -15.00 5.44
N TYR A 59 4.87 -15.84 6.38
CA TYR A 59 4.92 -15.52 7.79
C TYR A 59 6.36 -15.47 8.32
N GLU A 60 7.21 -16.42 7.91
CA GLU A 60 8.63 -16.44 8.24
C GLU A 60 9.38 -15.22 7.69
N GLU A 61 9.11 -14.84 6.44
CA GLU A 61 9.71 -13.66 5.80
C GLU A 61 9.32 -12.35 6.50
N ILE A 62 8.03 -12.21 6.86
CA ILE A 62 7.54 -11.04 7.61
C ILE A 62 8.19 -10.98 9.00
N ALA A 63 8.31 -12.12 9.69
CA ALA A 63 8.95 -12.17 11.00
C ALA A 63 10.44 -11.81 10.91
N ALA A 64 11.16 -12.32 9.92
CA ALA A 64 12.56 -12.01 9.68
C ALA A 64 12.77 -10.52 9.37
N TYR A 65 11.91 -9.93 8.53
CA TYR A 65 11.94 -8.50 8.23
C TYR A 65 11.71 -7.64 9.48
N GLN A 66 10.70 -7.96 10.29
CA GLN A 66 10.40 -7.24 11.53
C GLN A 66 11.54 -7.29 12.55
N VAL A 67 12.21 -8.45 12.65
CA VAL A 67 13.41 -8.59 13.50
C VAL A 67 14.56 -7.75 12.97
N SER A 68 14.77 -7.69 11.65
CA SER A 68 15.81 -6.88 11.04
C SER A 68 15.61 -5.37 11.25
N GLU A 69 14.36 -4.88 11.15
CA GLU A 69 13.99 -3.48 11.44
C GLU A 69 14.17 -3.14 12.93
N LEU A 70 13.84 -4.06 13.84
CA LEU A 70 14.07 -3.89 15.28
C LEU A 70 15.56 -3.80 15.63
N ILE A 71 16.41 -4.61 14.98
CA ILE A 71 17.87 -4.58 15.19
C ILE A 71 18.49 -3.32 14.56
N SER A 72 17.98 -2.88 13.41
CA SER A 72 18.40 -1.64 12.74
C SER A 72 18.06 -0.37 13.54
N THR A 73 17.06 -0.42 14.41
CA THR A 73 16.60 0.75 15.20
C THR A 73 17.24 0.80 16.60
N SER A 74 17.92 -0.29 17.02
CA SER A 74 18.60 -0.38 18.32
C SER A 74 20.13 -0.19 18.25
N ALA A 75 20.68 0.10 17.07
CA ALA A 75 22.11 0.38 16.84
C ALA A 75 22.33 1.87 16.56
#